data_AF-A0A4D4N7A6-F1
#
_entry.id   AF-A0A4D4N7A6-F1
#
_cell.length_a   1.000
_cell.length_b   1.000
_cell.length_c   1.000
_cell.angle_alpha   90.00
_cell.angle_beta   90.00
_cell.angle_gamma   90.00
#
_symmetry.space_group_name_H-M   'P 1'
#
loop_
_entity.id
_entity.type
_entity.pdbx_description
1 polymer ?
#
loop_
_entity_poly.entity_id
_entity_poly.type
_entity_poly.pdbx_seq_one_letter_code
_entity_poly.pdbx_strand_id
1 'polypeptide(L)'
;MPLAEAWDSGASAWTPKEREAYANDLDDPRALIAVSAASNRSKADKDPSDWLPLYAGYWCQYLTDWVADKTRYHLSIDPTEQVALAQGLSRCPDQPITVTLAH
;
A
#
# COMPACT_ATOMS: atom_id res chain seq x y z
N MET A 1 -2.23 -3.33 -0.03
CA MET A 1 -2.81 -2.39 -1.04
C MET A 1 -3.97 -3.03 -1.84
N PRO A 2 -4.93 -2.29 -2.47
CA PRO A 2 -5.98 -2.89 -3.32
C PRO A 2 -5.44 -3.65 -4.55
N LEU A 3 -6.18 -4.67 -5.02
CA LEU A 3 -5.76 -5.48 -6.18
C LEU A 3 -5.73 -4.70 -7.49
N ALA A 4 -6.68 -3.77 -7.70
CA ALA A 4 -6.73 -2.92 -8.89
C ALA A 4 -5.51 -1.99 -8.96
N GLU A 5 -5.18 -1.34 -7.84
CA GLU A 5 -3.98 -0.52 -7.73
C GLU A 5 -2.69 -1.34 -8.00
N ALA A 6 -2.61 -2.57 -7.49
CA ALA A 6 -1.46 -3.44 -7.78
C ALA A 6 -1.33 -3.74 -9.27
N TRP A 7 -2.46 -3.97 -9.95
CA TRP A 7 -2.52 -4.23 -11.38
C TRP A 7 -1.95 -3.07 -12.19
N ASP A 8 -2.40 -1.85 -11.89
CA ASP A 8 -1.97 -0.62 -12.55
C ASP A 8 -0.49 -0.30 -12.25
N SER A 9 0.00 -0.73 -11.08
CA SER A 9 1.40 -0.57 -10.65
C SER A 9 2.37 -1.65 -11.16
N GLY A 10 1.91 -2.56 -12.04
CA GLY A 10 2.78 -3.55 -12.71
C GLY A 10 2.38 -5.01 -12.52
N ALA A 11 1.45 -5.34 -11.61
CA ALA A 11 0.97 -6.72 -11.44
C ALA A 11 0.17 -7.25 -12.63
N SER A 12 -0.20 -6.37 -13.56
CA SER A 12 -0.75 -6.75 -14.87
C SER A 12 0.19 -7.63 -15.70
N ALA A 13 1.51 -7.47 -15.54
CA ALA A 13 2.53 -8.27 -16.23
C ALA A 13 2.79 -9.64 -15.55
N TRP A 14 2.29 -9.84 -14.34
CA TRP A 14 2.48 -11.08 -13.60
C TRP A 14 1.67 -12.24 -14.20
N THR A 15 2.14 -13.45 -13.95
CA THR A 15 1.40 -14.68 -14.16
C THR A 15 0.19 -14.74 -13.21
N PRO A 16 -0.84 -15.56 -13.54
CA PRO A 16 -1.94 -15.81 -12.61
C PRO A 16 -1.49 -16.31 -11.24
N LYS A 17 -0.44 -17.14 -11.18
CA LYS A 17 0.09 -17.70 -9.94
C LYS A 17 0.74 -16.64 -9.04
N GLU A 18 1.49 -15.70 -9.60
CA GLU A 18 2.07 -14.57 -8.86
C GLU A 18 0.97 -13.66 -8.30
N ARG A 19 -0.08 -13.37 -9.07
CA ARG A 19 -1.24 -12.59 -8.57
C ARG A 19 -1.99 -13.31 -7.46
N GLU A 20 -2.16 -14.63 -7.56
CA GLU A 20 -2.76 -15.44 -6.50
C GLU A 20 -1.89 -15.44 -5.24
N ALA A 21 -0.57 -15.53 -5.39
CA ALA A 21 0.35 -15.43 -4.25
C ALA A 21 0.24 -14.06 -3.57
N TYR A 22 0.26 -12.96 -4.34
CA TYR A 22 0.07 -11.60 -3.82
C TYR A 22 -1.28 -11.44 -3.07
N ALA A 23 -2.37 -11.94 -3.65
CA ALA A 23 -3.70 -11.83 -3.04
C ALA A 23 -3.84 -12.62 -1.72
N ASN A 24 -2.95 -13.58 -1.47
CA ASN A 24 -2.97 -14.47 -0.31
C ASN A 24 -1.73 -14.31 0.59
N ASP A 25 -0.89 -13.29 0.39
CA ASP A 25 0.31 -13.09 1.20
C ASP A 25 -0.05 -12.68 2.62
N LEU A 26 0.34 -13.53 3.57
CA LEU A 26 0.20 -13.31 5.01
C LEU A 26 1.56 -13.27 5.71
N ASP A 27 2.66 -13.32 4.95
CA ASP A 27 4.03 -13.33 5.49
C ASP A 27 4.48 -11.93 5.94
N ASP A 28 3.76 -10.88 5.53
CA ASP A 28 3.96 -9.52 6.00
C ASP A 28 2.86 -9.09 6.98
N PRO A 29 3.16 -8.81 8.26
CA PRO A 29 2.16 -8.40 9.24
C PRO A 29 1.50 -7.05 8.90
N ARG A 30 2.05 -6.27 7.96
CA ARG A 30 1.46 -5.00 7.48
C ARG A 30 0.29 -5.22 6.51
N ALA A 31 0.22 -6.38 5.87
CA ALA A 31 -0.74 -6.66 4.80
C ALA A 31 -2.21 -6.63 5.27
N LEU A 32 -2.47 -6.91 6.55
CA LEU A 32 -3.81 -6.99 7.11
C LEU A 32 -3.98 -6.11 8.35
N ILE A 33 -4.88 -5.13 8.23
CA ILE A 33 -5.32 -4.29 9.35
C ILE A 33 -6.83 -4.38 9.49
N ALA A 34 -7.30 -4.56 10.72
CA ALA A 34 -8.73 -4.55 11.01
C ALA A 34 -9.27 -3.12 10.89
N VAL A 35 -10.14 -2.88 9.91
CA VAL A 35 -10.79 -1.58 9.67
C VAL A 35 -12.31 -1.73 9.71
N SER A 36 -13.01 -0.62 9.96
CA SER A 36 -14.48 -0.63 9.86
C SER A 36 -14.90 -0.90 8.41
N ALA A 37 -16.05 -1.57 8.24
CA ALA A 37 -16.61 -1.83 6.92
C ALA A 37 -16.86 -0.52 6.12
N ALA A 38 -17.18 0.58 6.80
CA ALA A 38 -17.34 1.89 6.19
C ALA A 38 -16.02 2.45 5.64
N SER A 39 -14.92 2.34 6.41
CA SER A 39 -13.59 2.75 5.97
C SER A 39 -13.14 1.93 4.76
N ASN A 40 -13.34 0.61 4.79
CA ASN A 40 -12.97 -0.28 3.68
C ASN A 40 -13.73 0.08 2.38
N ARG A 41 -15.04 0.34 2.47
CA ARG A 41 -15.85 0.78 1.32
C ARG A 41 -15.47 2.17 0.82
N SER A 42 -15.11 3.09 1.72
CA SER A 42 -14.69 4.45 1.36
C SER A 42 -13.37 4.44 0.59
N LYS A 43 -12.43 3.58 1.00
CA LYS A 43 -11.16 3.36 0.34
C LYS A 43 -11.34 2.80 -1.08
N ALA A 44 -12.07 1.70 -1.23
CA ALA A 44 -12.22 0.99 -2.50
C ALA A 44 -10.84 0.69 -3.14
N ASP A 45 -10.64 1.06 -4.40
CA ASP A 45 -9.41 0.92 -5.19
C ASP A 45 -8.46 2.12 -5.10
N LYS A 46 -8.80 3.16 -4.34
CA LYS A 46 -8.01 4.40 -4.26
C LYS A 46 -6.64 4.21 -3.61
N ASP A 47 -5.70 4.99 -4.13
CA ASP A 47 -4.34 5.16 -3.62
C ASP A 47 -4.28 6.27 -2.52
N PRO A 48 -3.11 6.56 -1.94
CA PRO A 48 -2.92 7.63 -0.97
C PRO A 48 -3.12 9.04 -1.51
N SER A 49 -3.17 9.25 -2.83
CA SER A 49 -3.45 10.56 -3.43
C SER A 49 -4.94 10.91 -3.37
N ASP A 50 -5.80 9.89 -3.50
CA ASP A 50 -7.25 10.05 -3.49
C ASP A 50 -7.90 9.71 -2.15
N TRP A 51 -7.22 8.97 -1.27
CA TRP A 51 -7.80 8.53 0.00
C TRP A 51 -6.78 8.34 1.12
N LEU A 52 -7.14 8.84 2.32
CA LEU A 52 -6.47 8.54 3.58
C LEU A 52 -7.48 8.07 4.63
N PRO A 53 -7.04 7.27 5.63
CA PRO A 53 -7.87 6.90 6.76
C PRO A 53 -8.43 8.14 7.49
N LEU A 54 -9.68 8.08 7.97
CA LEU A 54 -10.29 9.21 8.69
C LEU A 54 -9.53 9.59 9.97
N TYR A 55 -8.90 8.62 10.63
CA TYR A 55 -8.10 8.88 11.82
C TYR A 55 -6.68 9.32 11.43
N ALA A 56 -6.41 10.61 11.57
CA ALA A 56 -5.11 11.22 11.21
C ALA A 56 -3.92 10.60 11.96
N GLY A 57 -4.11 10.10 13.18
CA GLY A 57 -3.05 9.44 13.95
C GLY A 57 -2.53 8.15 13.29
N TYR A 58 -3.25 7.60 12.31
CA TYR A 58 -2.84 6.41 11.57
C TYR A 58 -2.17 6.72 10.22
N TRP A 59 -2.07 7.99 9.82
CA TRP A 59 -1.56 8.34 8.48
C TRP A 59 -0.12 7.90 8.26
N CYS A 60 0.76 8.12 9.23
CA CYS A 60 2.17 7.76 9.09
C CYS A 60 2.34 6.26 8.92
N GLN A 61 1.66 5.46 9.75
CA GLN A 61 1.69 4.01 9.61
C GLN A 61 1.14 3.58 8.25
N TYR A 62 -0.02 4.10 7.84
CA TYR A 62 -0.62 3.76 6.55
C TYR A 62 0.29 4.08 5.36
N LEU A 63 0.89 5.27 5.31
CA LEU A 63 1.77 5.69 4.21
C LEU A 63 3.08 4.90 4.20
N THR A 64 3.64 4.60 5.37
CA THR A 64 4.84 3.77 5.49
C THR A 64 4.56 2.33 5.05
N ASP A 65 3.44 1.76 5.49
CA ASP A 65 3.02 0.40 5.10
C ASP A 65 2.76 0.34 3.59
N TRP A 66 2.20 1.39 3.00
CA TRP A 66 2.00 1.48 1.56
C TRP A 66 3.32 1.42 0.77
N VAL A 67 4.33 2.20 1.18
CA VAL A 67 5.67 2.14 0.56
C VAL A 67 6.32 0.77 0.78
N ALA A 68 6.12 0.17 1.95
CA ALA A 68 6.64 -1.15 2.25
C ALA A 68 6.03 -2.23 1.34
N ASP A 69 4.70 -2.22 1.16
CA ASP A 69 3.96 -3.11 0.26
C ASP A 69 4.48 -2.99 -1.19
N LYS A 70 4.57 -1.75 -1.71
CA LYS A 70 5.06 -1.53 -3.09
C LYS A 70 6.51 -1.97 -3.25
N THR A 71 7.35 -1.73 -2.24
CA THR A 71 8.75 -2.18 -2.24
C THR A 71 8.85 -3.70 -2.23
N ARG A 72 8.09 -4.37 -1.36
CA ARG A 72 8.07 -5.83 -1.21
C ARG A 72 7.78 -6.53 -2.53
N TYR A 73 6.87 -5.97 -3.33
CA TYR A 73 6.39 -6.56 -4.58
C TYR A 73 6.98 -5.94 -5.85
N HIS A 74 7.97 -5.05 -5.73
CA HIS A 74 8.55 -4.33 -6.88
C HIS A 74 7.50 -3.60 -7.75
N LEU A 75 6.47 -3.04 -7.10
CA LEU A 75 5.42 -2.27 -7.76
C LEU A 75 5.84 -0.81 -7.93
N SER A 76 5.45 -0.20 -9.04
CA SER A 76 5.77 1.20 -9.32
C SER A 76 4.90 2.15 -8.51
N ILE A 77 5.46 3.33 -8.22
CA ILE A 77 4.72 4.49 -7.72
C ILE A 77 4.53 5.46 -8.89
N ASP A 78 3.31 5.90 -9.14
CA ASP A 78 3.04 6.90 -10.18
C ASP A 78 3.36 8.34 -9.69
N PRO A 79 3.46 9.34 -10.59
CA PRO A 79 3.86 10.69 -10.18
C PRO A 79 2.91 11.37 -9.18
N THR A 80 1.60 11.14 -9.27
CA THR A 80 0.61 11.75 -8.36
C THR A 80 0.72 11.14 -6.99
N GLU A 81 0.80 9.81 -6.95
CA GLU A 81 1.02 9.04 -5.74
C GLU A 81 2.36 9.41 -5.07
N GLN A 82 3.43 9.58 -5.85
CA GLN A 82 4.74 9.99 -5.33
C GLN A 82 4.67 11.33 -4.59
N VAL A 83 3.95 12.31 -5.16
CA VAL A 83 3.75 13.62 -4.53
C VAL A 83 2.96 13.48 -3.24
N ALA A 84 1.87 12.70 -3.23
CA ALA A 84 1.06 12.49 -2.05
C ALA A 84 1.84 11.79 -0.92
N LEU A 85 2.59 10.73 -1.25
CA LEU A 85 3.46 10.01 -0.33
C LEU A 85 4.54 10.93 0.24
N ALA A 86 5.25 11.69 -0.60
CA ALA A 86 6.31 12.60 -0.14
C ALA A 86 5.77 13.68 0.79
N GLN A 87 4.63 14.30 0.45
CA GLN A 87 3.99 15.31 1.29
C GLN A 87 3.50 14.74 2.63
N GLY A 88 2.85 13.57 2.60
CA GLY A 88 2.34 12.92 3.81
C GLY A 88 3.47 12.48 4.74
N LEU A 89 4.47 11.79 4.19
CA LEU A 89 5.62 11.27 4.95
C LEU A 89 6.52 12.38 5.50
N SER A 90 6.56 13.57 4.88
CA SER A 90 7.32 14.72 5.41
C SER A 90 6.88 15.17 6.82
N ARG A 91 5.69 14.75 7.26
CA ARG A 91 5.11 15.05 8.58
C ARG A 91 5.21 13.89 9.56
N CYS A 92 5.88 12.81 9.16
CA CYS A 92 6.00 11.57 9.92
C CYS A 92 7.38 11.41 10.54
N PRO A 93 7.51 10.58 11.58
CA PRO A 93 8.83 10.21 12.10
C PRO A 93 9.68 9.57 11.00
N ASP A 94 10.93 10.02 10.88
CA ASP A 94 11.92 9.42 9.99
C ASP A 94 12.50 8.18 10.68
N GLN A 95 11.93 7.02 10.37
CA GLN A 95 12.27 5.73 10.98
C GLN A 95 12.65 4.74 9.88
N PRO A 96 13.74 3.98 10.05
CA PRO A 96 14.07 2.92 9.10
C PRO A 96 13.01 1.82 9.16
N ILE A 97 12.61 1.33 7.99
CA ILE A 97 11.78 0.13 7.86
C ILE A 97 12.60 -1.01 7.27
N THR A 98 12.29 -2.24 7.69
CA THR A 98 12.80 -3.45 7.03
C THR A 98 11.70 -4.02 6.15
N VAL A 99 12.06 -4.37 4.92
CA VAL A 99 11.16 -5.00 3.96
C VAL A 99 11.83 -6.28 3.47
N THR A 100 11.14 -7.40 3.64
CA THR A 100 11.50 -8.65 2.97
C THR A 100 10.83 -8.62 1.61
N LEU A 101 11.57 -8.83 0.53
CA LEU A 101 10.99 -8.89 -0.81
C LEU A 101 10.16 -10.17 -0.97
N ALA A 102 9.05 -10.07 -1.71
CA ALA A 102 8.27 -11.23 -2.12
C ALA A 102 9.02 -12.00 -3.22
N HIS A 103 8.78 -13.31 -3.28
CA HIS A 103 9.42 -14.24 -4.22
C HIS A 103 8.67 -14.35 -5.55
#